data_AF-A0A150AF36-F1
#
_entry.id   AF-A0A150AF36-F1
#
_cell.length_a   1.000
_cell.length_b   1.000
_cell.length_c   1.000
_cell.angle_alpha   90.00
_cell.angle_beta   90.00
_cell.angle_gamma   90.00
#
_symmetry.space_group_name_H-M   'P 1'
#
loop_
_entity.id
_entity.type
_entity.pdbx_description
1 polymer ?
#
loop_
_entity_poly.entity_id
_entity_poly.type
_entity_poly.pdbx_seq_one_letter_code
_entity_poly.pdbx_strand_id
1 'polypeptide(L)'
;MKSLKHTLVIALIATFSVGSLFAGPADNEDIEIKLLRESVENASANDWAAYSKAAERCIQMQSNLSEAYVWIEKSIEIDENSATLEVKGDYLALNGLKDMAIETYNKAILEGMSEGKDIEKLQWKVLKLSRR
;
A
#
# COMPACT_ATOMS: atom_id res chain seq x y z
N MET A 1 50.07 -35.37 43.41
CA MET A 1 49.25 -36.60 43.62
C MET A 1 47.83 -36.28 43.17
N LYS A 2 47.24 -37.15 42.32
CA LYS A 2 45.81 -37.53 42.16
C LYS A 2 44.77 -36.42 42.42
N SER A 3 43.75 -36.13 41.60
CA SER A 3 43.03 -36.88 40.56
C SER A 3 41.91 -35.92 40.07
N LEU A 4 41.72 -35.70 38.77
CA LEU A 4 40.88 -36.50 37.87
C LEU A 4 39.36 -36.17 37.95
N LYS A 5 38.89 -35.61 36.83
CA LYS A 5 37.57 -35.76 36.16
C LYS A 5 36.40 -34.85 36.57
N HIS A 6 36.12 -33.95 35.61
CA HIS A 6 34.83 -33.42 35.15
C HIS A 6 33.56 -33.96 35.82
N THR A 7 32.73 -33.04 36.31
CA THR A 7 31.28 -33.18 36.31
C THR A 7 30.67 -31.88 35.82
N LEU A 8 30.22 -31.93 34.58
CA LEU A 8 29.45 -30.92 33.87
C LEU A 8 27.99 -31.08 34.34
N VAL A 9 27.47 -30.13 35.11
CA VAL A 9 26.04 -30.11 35.46
C VAL A 9 25.36 -29.10 34.53
N ILE A 10 24.85 -29.59 33.40
CA ILE A 10 23.91 -28.83 32.57
C ILE A 10 22.55 -28.92 33.25
N ALA A 11 22.16 -27.84 33.93
CA ALA A 11 20.77 -27.64 34.32
C ALA A 11 20.00 -27.11 33.09
N LEU A 12 19.35 -28.00 32.35
CA LEU A 12 18.43 -27.65 31.28
C LEU A 12 17.10 -27.18 31.91
N ILE A 13 17.00 -25.90 32.22
CA ILE A 13 15.72 -25.27 32.57
C ILE A 13 15.00 -25.02 31.25
N ALA A 14 14.09 -25.92 30.88
CA ALA A 14 13.12 -25.67 29.83
C ALA A 14 12.14 -24.60 30.32
N THR A 15 12.42 -23.34 30.00
CA THR A 15 11.41 -22.29 30.12
C THR A 15 10.36 -22.55 29.05
N PHE A 16 9.18 -22.97 29.51
CA PHE A 16 7.97 -23.05 28.70
C PHE A 16 7.64 -21.63 28.22
N SER A 17 8.05 -21.28 27.00
CA SER A 17 7.51 -20.12 26.31
C SER A 17 6.07 -20.47 25.93
N VAL A 18 5.12 -19.97 26.72
CA VAL A 18 3.72 -19.94 26.30
C VAL A 18 3.66 -18.96 25.13
N GLY A 19 3.83 -19.50 23.92
CA GLY A 19 3.54 -18.79 22.69
C GLY A 19 2.05 -18.46 22.70
N SER A 20 1.73 -17.22 23.01
CA SER A 20 0.37 -16.72 22.84
C SER A 20 0.14 -16.64 21.33
N LEU A 21 -0.55 -17.65 20.78
CA LEU A 21 -1.07 -17.64 19.41
C LEU A 21 -2.30 -16.71 19.38
N PHE A 22 -2.07 -15.41 19.41
CA PHE A 22 -3.07 -14.44 19.00
C PHE A 22 -2.76 -14.09 17.56
N ALA A 23 -3.62 -14.52 16.63
CA ALA A 23 -3.62 -13.98 15.28
C ALA A 23 -3.93 -12.48 15.40
N GLY A 24 -2.92 -11.64 15.18
CA GLY A 24 -3.02 -10.20 15.35
C GLY A 24 -3.61 -9.53 14.12
N PRO A 25 -4.06 -8.26 14.21
CA PRO A 25 -4.44 -7.46 13.05
C PRO A 25 -3.34 -7.41 11.95
N ALA A 26 -2.07 -7.49 12.37
CA ALA A 26 -0.91 -7.56 11.48
C ALA A 26 -0.92 -8.80 10.56
N ASP A 27 -1.38 -9.96 11.05
CA ASP A 27 -1.41 -11.18 10.24
C ASP A 27 -2.42 -11.06 9.08
N ASN A 28 -3.52 -10.32 9.30
CA ASN A 28 -4.52 -10.08 8.27
C ASN A 28 -4.03 -9.07 7.22
N GLU A 29 -3.31 -8.04 7.64
CA GLU A 29 -2.69 -7.06 6.75
C GLU A 29 -1.63 -7.71 5.84
N ASP A 30 -0.78 -8.57 6.39
CA ASP A 30 0.24 -9.29 5.63
C ASP A 30 -0.40 -10.25 4.59
N ILE A 31 -1.47 -10.94 4.96
CA ILE A 31 -2.25 -11.77 4.02
C ILE A 31 -2.84 -10.91 2.90
N GLU A 32 -3.40 -9.75 3.23
CA GLU A 32 -4.00 -8.85 2.27
C GLU A 32 -2.96 -8.31 1.27
N ILE A 33 -1.80 -7.82 1.74
CA ILE A 33 -0.71 -7.38 0.87
C ILE A 33 -0.21 -8.51 -0.04
N LYS A 34 -0.13 -9.75 0.47
CA LYS A 34 0.25 -10.91 -0.34
C LYS A 34 -0.76 -11.15 -1.48
N LEU A 35 -2.05 -11.09 -1.19
CA LEU A 35 -3.10 -11.25 -2.21
C LEU A 35 -3.06 -10.13 -3.26
N LEU A 36 -2.74 -8.90 -2.85
CA LEU A 36 -2.56 -7.79 -3.79
C LEU A 36 -1.37 -8.03 -4.73
N ARG A 37 -0.23 -8.52 -4.20
CA ARG A 37 0.93 -8.91 -5.02
C ARG A 37 0.58 -10.01 -6.01
N GLU A 38 -0.10 -11.07 -5.55
CA GLU A 38 -0.56 -12.15 -6.43
C GLU A 38 -1.51 -11.61 -7.52
N SER A 39 -2.37 -10.64 -7.20
CA SER A 39 -3.26 -10.02 -8.18
C SER A 39 -2.51 -9.24 -9.25
N VAL A 40 -1.45 -8.51 -8.91
CA VAL A 40 -0.67 -7.74 -9.90
C VAL A 40 0.29 -8.64 -10.69
N GLU A 41 0.81 -9.72 -10.10
CA GLU A 41 1.65 -10.70 -10.79
C GLU A 41 0.89 -11.48 -11.87
N ASN A 42 -0.39 -11.75 -11.64
CA ASN A 42 -1.27 -12.43 -12.59
C ASN A 42 -2.00 -11.47 -13.54
N ALA A 43 -1.80 -10.16 -13.40
CA ALA A 43 -2.43 -9.16 -14.25
C ALA A 43 -1.87 -9.22 -15.69
N SER A 44 -2.73 -8.92 -16.67
CA SER A 44 -2.24 -8.80 -18.05
C SER A 44 -1.33 -7.57 -18.20
N ALA A 45 -0.45 -7.58 -19.21
CA ALA A 45 0.50 -6.47 -19.43
C ALA A 45 -0.15 -5.09 -19.58
N ASN A 46 -1.43 -5.03 -19.99
CA ASN A 46 -2.18 -3.79 -20.20
C ASN A 46 -3.22 -3.52 -19.09
N ASP A 47 -3.22 -4.31 -18.01
CA ASP A 47 -4.19 -4.18 -16.93
C ASP A 47 -3.72 -3.15 -15.89
N TRP A 48 -3.78 -1.87 -16.26
CA TRP A 48 -3.52 -0.76 -15.33
C TRP A 48 -4.43 -0.81 -14.10
N ALA A 49 -5.65 -1.35 -14.24
CA ALA A 49 -6.66 -1.34 -13.20
C ALA A 49 -6.31 -2.26 -12.03
N ALA A 50 -5.67 -3.41 -12.30
CA ALA A 50 -5.13 -4.28 -11.25
C ALA A 50 -4.12 -3.54 -10.36
N TYR A 51 -3.15 -2.86 -10.98
CA TYR A 51 -2.14 -2.06 -10.26
C TYR A 51 -2.76 -0.90 -9.49
N SER A 52 -3.66 -0.14 -10.11
CA SER A 52 -4.33 1.00 -9.45
C SER A 52 -5.18 0.56 -8.25
N LYS A 53 -5.93 -0.54 -8.36
CA LYS A 53 -6.71 -1.09 -7.23
C LYS A 53 -5.83 -1.59 -6.09
N ALA A 54 -4.72 -2.25 -6.41
CA ALA A 54 -3.77 -2.71 -5.40
C ALA A 54 -3.16 -1.53 -4.64
N ALA A 55 -2.76 -0.47 -5.36
CA ALA A 55 -2.27 0.75 -4.74
C ALA A 55 -3.33 1.47 -3.90
N GLU A 56 -4.56 1.61 -4.42
CA GLU A 56 -5.67 2.21 -3.68
C GLU A 56 -5.91 1.47 -2.36
N ARG A 57 -5.83 0.14 -2.38
CA ARG A 57 -6.03 -0.66 -1.16
C ARG A 57 -4.94 -0.39 -0.12
N CYS A 58 -3.67 -0.32 -0.54
CA CYS A 58 -2.57 0.08 0.35
C CYS A 58 -2.79 1.48 0.95
N ILE A 59 -3.28 2.45 0.17
CA ILE A 59 -3.60 3.81 0.65
C ILE A 59 -4.73 3.78 1.69
N GLN A 60 -5.79 3.01 1.45
CA GLN A 60 -6.91 2.86 2.39
C GLN A 60 -6.48 2.23 3.72
N MET A 61 -5.57 1.26 3.67
CA MET A 61 -4.98 0.63 4.87
C MET A 61 -3.90 1.50 5.52
N GLN A 62 -3.41 2.54 4.83
CA GLN A 62 -2.23 3.32 5.20
C GLN A 62 -0.99 2.44 5.45
N SER A 63 -0.87 1.36 4.68
CA SER A 63 0.23 0.41 4.78
C SER A 63 0.90 0.20 3.44
N ASN A 64 2.16 -0.25 3.48
CA ASN A 64 2.92 -0.65 2.30
C ASN A 64 2.96 0.43 1.20
N LEU A 65 2.99 1.71 1.63
CA LEU A 65 2.86 2.89 0.78
C LEU A 65 4.00 3.00 -0.25
N SER A 66 5.19 2.50 0.07
CA SER A 66 6.30 2.47 -0.89
C SER A 66 5.99 1.59 -2.11
N GLU A 67 5.37 0.43 -1.90
CA GLU A 67 4.97 -0.47 -2.99
C GLU A 67 3.72 0.06 -3.70
N ALA A 68 2.79 0.68 -2.97
CA ALA A 68 1.65 1.39 -3.55
C ALA A 68 2.11 2.42 -4.58
N TYR A 69 3.17 3.18 -4.29
CA TYR A 69 3.74 4.15 -5.24
C TYR A 69 4.28 3.47 -6.50
N VAL A 70 4.98 2.34 -6.38
CA VAL A 70 5.46 1.57 -7.53
C VAL A 70 4.30 1.12 -8.43
N TRP A 71 3.22 0.62 -7.83
CA TRP A 71 2.03 0.23 -8.58
C TRP A 71 1.29 1.41 -9.20
N ILE A 72 1.25 2.56 -8.52
CA ILE A 72 0.71 3.82 -9.11
C ILE A 72 1.47 4.16 -10.38
N GLU A 73 2.79 4.29 -10.30
CA GLU A 73 3.61 4.68 -11.45
C GLU A 73 3.47 3.66 -12.58
N LYS A 74 3.39 2.36 -12.24
CA LYS A 74 3.15 1.32 -13.25
C LYS A 74 1.78 1.45 -13.92
N SER A 75 0.73 1.73 -13.15
CA SER A 75 -0.62 1.91 -13.70
C SER A 75 -0.70 3.12 -14.64
N ILE A 76 -0.02 4.22 -14.30
CA ILE A 76 0.07 5.43 -15.13
C ILE A 76 0.90 5.17 -16.39
N GLU A 77 2.00 4.40 -16.30
CA GLU A 77 2.80 4.02 -17.46
C GLU A 77 1.98 3.19 -18.48
N ILE A 78 1.12 2.30 -17.99
CA ILE A 78 0.24 1.48 -18.84
C ILE A 78 -0.86 2.34 -19.46
N ASP A 79 -1.53 3.16 -18.64
CA ASP A 79 -2.61 4.05 -19.07
C ASP A 79 -2.75 5.25 -18.13
N GLU A 80 -2.26 6.41 -18.56
CA GLU A 80 -2.49 7.67 -17.86
C GLU A 80 -3.92 8.14 -18.13
N ASN A 81 -4.79 7.99 -17.15
CA ASN A 81 -6.21 8.31 -17.25
C ASN A 81 -6.71 8.92 -15.93
N SER A 82 -7.98 9.34 -15.92
CA SER A 82 -8.57 10.00 -14.75
C SER A 82 -8.45 9.17 -13.45
N ALA A 83 -8.59 7.84 -13.53
CA ALA A 83 -8.57 6.97 -12.37
C ALA A 83 -7.14 6.73 -11.83
N THR A 84 -6.16 6.50 -12.70
CA THR A 84 -4.77 6.28 -12.29
C THR A 84 -4.19 7.54 -11.66
N LEU A 85 -4.53 8.71 -12.21
CA LEU A 85 -4.18 10.01 -11.65
C LEU A 85 -4.91 10.30 -10.33
N GLU A 86 -6.18 9.89 -10.16
CA GLU A 86 -6.89 10.03 -8.88
C GLU A 86 -6.15 9.29 -7.74
N VAL A 87 -5.72 8.05 -7.99
CA VAL A 87 -4.99 7.25 -6.98
C VAL A 87 -3.65 7.89 -6.63
N LYS A 88 -2.92 8.45 -7.60
CA LYS A 88 -1.70 9.22 -7.34
C LYS A 88 -1.98 10.47 -6.51
N GLY A 89 -3.05 11.19 -6.81
CA GLY A 89 -3.48 12.33 -6.00
C GLY A 89 -3.79 11.95 -4.56
N ASP A 90 -4.47 10.81 -4.35
CA ASP A 90 -4.79 10.27 -3.01
C ASP A 90 -3.53 9.92 -2.23
N TYR A 91 -2.56 9.29 -2.89
CA TYR A 91 -1.26 8.99 -2.31
C TYR A 91 -0.52 10.26 -1.87
N LEU A 92 -0.44 11.26 -2.75
CA LEU A 92 0.24 12.53 -2.45
C LEU A 92 -0.46 13.27 -1.31
N ALA A 93 -1.79 13.29 -1.30
CA ALA A 93 -2.58 13.91 -0.24
C ALA A 93 -2.36 13.23 1.12
N LEU A 94 -2.33 11.89 1.15
CA LEU A 94 -2.04 11.10 2.36
C LEU A 94 -0.66 11.43 2.93
N ASN A 95 0.33 11.65 2.07
CA ASN A 95 1.72 11.98 2.45
C ASN A 95 1.95 13.48 2.71
N GLY A 96 0.89 14.30 2.77
CA GLY A 96 0.99 15.74 3.06
C GLY A 96 1.54 16.59 1.92
N LEU A 97 1.73 16.02 0.73
CA LEU A 97 2.23 16.70 -0.47
C LEU A 97 1.07 17.42 -1.19
N LYS A 98 0.46 18.37 -0.47
CA LYS A 98 -0.79 19.02 -0.84
C LYS A 98 -0.79 19.63 -2.25
N ASP A 99 0.23 20.42 -2.57
CA ASP A 99 0.26 21.14 -3.85
C ASP A 99 0.40 20.17 -5.04
N MET A 100 1.23 19.15 -4.88
CA MET A 100 1.37 18.07 -5.87
C MET A 100 0.08 17.26 -6.00
N ALA A 101 -0.63 17.01 -4.90
CA ALA A 101 -1.93 16.32 -4.93
C ALA A 101 -2.97 17.14 -5.70
N ILE A 102 -3.05 18.45 -5.45
CA ILE A 102 -3.95 19.36 -6.18
C ILE A 102 -3.62 19.37 -7.68
N GLU A 103 -2.33 19.51 -8.03
CA GLU A 103 -1.91 19.46 -9.43
C GLU A 103 -2.33 18.15 -10.09
N THR A 104 -2.11 17.03 -9.41
CA THR A 104 -2.44 15.69 -9.91
C THR A 104 -3.96 15.50 -10.07
N TYR A 105 -4.76 15.92 -9.09
CA TYR A 105 -6.22 15.87 -9.23
C TYR A 105 -6.74 16.77 -10.35
N ASN A 106 -6.13 17.94 -10.58
CA ASN A 106 -6.51 18.78 -11.70
C ASN A 106 -6.23 18.08 -13.04
N LYS A 107 -5.12 17.34 -13.17
CA LYS A 107 -4.87 16.49 -14.35
C LYS A 107 -5.93 15.39 -14.47
N ALA A 108 -6.26 14.71 -13.36
CA ALA A 108 -7.32 13.70 -13.33
C ALA A 108 -8.70 14.26 -13.77
N ILE A 109 -9.00 15.51 -13.40
CA ILE A 109 -10.22 16.22 -13.82
C ILE A 109 -10.22 16.43 -15.34
N LEU A 110 -9.11 16.90 -15.91
CA LEU A 110 -9.01 17.15 -17.35
C LEU A 110 -9.20 15.85 -18.15
N GLU A 111 -8.53 14.76 -17.74
CA GLU A 111 -8.71 13.45 -18.36
C GLU A 111 -10.15 12.95 -18.18
N GLY A 112 -10.72 13.08 -16.97
CA GLY A 112 -12.09 12.67 -16.69
C GLY A 112 -13.12 13.41 -17.55
N MET A 113 -12.93 14.71 -17.79
CA MET A 113 -13.77 15.49 -18.69
C MET A 113 -13.67 15.00 -20.14
N SER A 114 -12.44 14.67 -20.61
CA SER A 114 -12.20 14.11 -21.94
C SER A 114 -12.88 12.75 -22.11
N GLU A 115 -12.85 11.93 -21.06
CA GLU A 115 -13.50 10.62 -20.99
C GLU A 115 -15.03 10.69 -20.81
N GLY A 116 -15.60 11.88 -20.58
CA GLY A 116 -17.03 12.06 -20.29
C GLY A 116 -17.48 11.56 -18.91
N LYS A 117 -16.55 11.47 -17.94
CA LYS A 117 -16.82 11.07 -16.56
C LYS A 117 -17.39 12.22 -15.73
N ASP A 118 -18.12 11.86 -14.68
CA ASP A 118 -18.47 12.79 -13.61
C ASP A 118 -17.22 13.10 -12.76
N ILE A 119 -16.86 14.38 -12.71
CA ILE A 119 -15.66 14.89 -12.04
C ILE A 119 -15.95 15.52 -10.67
N GLU A 120 -17.20 15.52 -10.21
CA GLU A 120 -17.59 16.22 -8.97
C GLU A 120 -16.75 15.74 -7.78
N LYS A 121 -16.52 14.43 -7.66
CA LYS A 121 -15.69 13.83 -6.60
C LYS A 121 -14.27 14.42 -6.59
N LEU A 122 -13.65 14.56 -7.76
CA LEU A 122 -12.29 15.10 -7.88
C LEU A 122 -12.25 16.60 -7.54
N GLN A 123 -13.25 17.37 -7.98
CA GLN A 123 -13.39 18.78 -7.63
C GLN A 123 -13.49 18.96 -6.11
N TRP A 124 -14.25 18.09 -5.42
CA TRP A 124 -14.33 18.09 -3.96
C TRP A 124 -12.99 17.78 -3.30
N LYS A 125 -12.20 16.84 -3.83
CA LYS A 125 -10.86 16.54 -3.31
C LYS A 125 -9.94 17.76 -3.40
N VAL A 126 -9.93 18.45 -4.54
CA VAL A 126 -9.18 19.71 -4.72
C VAL A 126 -9.64 20.76 -3.71
N LEU A 127 -10.95 21.02 -3.63
CA LEU A 127 -11.52 22.03 -2.75
C LEU A 127 -11.22 21.76 -1.27
N LYS A 128 -11.26 20.50 -0.84
CA LYS A 128 -10.93 20.07 0.53
C LYS A 128 -9.47 20.39 0.86
N LEU A 129 -8.55 20.16 -0.07
CA LEU A 129 -7.14 20.46 0.11
C LEU A 129 -6.88 21.97 0.09
N SER A 130 -7.49 22.72 -0.84
CA SER A 130 -7.27 24.17 -0.95
C SER A 130 -7.71 24.97 0.27
N ARG A 131 -8.63 24.45 1.09
CA ARG A 131 -9.18 25.12 2.28
C ARG A 131 -8.35 24.97 3.56
N ARG A 132 -7.36 24.07 3.59
CA ARG A 132 -6.52 23.77 4.76
C ARG A 132 -5.12 24.33 4.60
#